data_AF-A0AAP3FV28-F1
#
_entry.id   AF-A0AAP3FV28-F1
#
_cell.length_a   1.000
_cell.length_b   1.000
_cell.length_c   1.000
_cell.angle_alpha   90.00
_cell.angle_beta   90.00
_cell.angle_gamma   90.00
#
_symmetry.space_group_name_H-M   'P 1'
#
loop_
_entity.id
_entity.type
_entity.pdbx_description
1 polymer ?
#
loop_
_entity_poly.entity_id
_entity_poly.type
_entity_poly.pdbx_seq_one_letter_code
_entity_poly.pdbx_strand_id
1 'polypeptide(L)'
;MTVRRSVRIDLAASANGFKRIRDDKPVYYNQKHNAILSTNGYIAEVISPQPYDSVVIGQPYILRDGVCKKVTYRKSTENLKNDIRIMLENLDKFSSNGFHQMTVTERFDTGLIKLSSSYCPEVFVDVSNLNDINGEIGEQLWCKIEVNENRAPIVTAIEISKPSEYLNLI
;
A
#
# COMPACT_ATOMS: atom_id res chain seq x y z
N MET A 1 4.98 -17.23 24.89
CA MET A 1 5.51 -15.98 24.29
C MET A 1 4.44 -15.09 23.61
N THR A 2 3.17 -15.49 23.58
CA THR A 2 2.07 -14.87 22.80
C THR A 2 1.37 -13.69 23.49
N VAL A 3 1.16 -13.75 24.81
CA VAL A 3 0.38 -12.74 25.56
C VAL A 3 1.01 -11.33 25.53
N ARG A 4 2.33 -11.22 25.67
CA ARG A 4 3.00 -9.90 25.60
C ARG A 4 2.88 -9.27 24.21
N ARG A 5 2.79 -10.08 23.15
CA ARG A 5 2.72 -9.59 21.77
C ARG A 5 1.30 -9.14 21.42
N SER A 6 0.26 -9.81 21.91
CA SER A 6 -1.14 -9.37 21.72
C SER A 6 -1.41 -8.02 22.37
N VAL A 7 -0.98 -7.81 23.63
CA VAL A 7 -1.12 -6.52 24.34
C VAL A 7 -0.47 -5.37 23.57
N ARG A 8 0.68 -5.64 22.94
CA ARG A 8 1.41 -4.64 22.15
C ARG A 8 0.68 -4.25 20.87
N ILE A 9 0.00 -5.20 20.22
CA ILE A 9 -0.81 -4.95 19.03
C ILE A 9 -2.06 -4.14 19.41
N ASP A 10 -2.73 -4.51 20.51
CA ASP A 10 -3.90 -3.77 21.01
C ASP A 10 -3.57 -2.30 21.28
N LEU A 11 -2.40 -2.03 21.90
CA LEU A 11 -1.91 -0.68 22.14
C LEU A 11 -1.60 0.07 20.85
N ALA A 12 -0.93 -0.57 19.88
CA ALA A 12 -0.58 0.05 18.60
C ALA A 12 -1.82 0.35 17.74
N ALA A 13 -2.79 -0.57 17.69
CA ALA A 13 -4.07 -0.40 17.01
C ALA A 13 -4.85 0.76 17.64
N SER A 14 -4.99 0.76 18.97
CA SER A 14 -5.69 1.82 19.71
C SER A 14 -5.05 3.20 19.51
N ALA A 15 -3.71 3.27 19.50
CA ALA A 15 -2.98 4.51 19.24
C ALA A 15 -3.21 5.07 17.82
N ASN A 16 -3.65 4.23 16.87
CA ASN A 16 -4.01 4.60 15.52
C ASN A 16 -5.55 4.66 15.32
N GLY A 17 -6.32 4.75 16.40
CA GLY A 17 -7.78 4.92 16.35
C GLY A 17 -8.58 3.66 16.01
N PHE A 18 -7.95 2.49 16.00
CA PHE A 18 -8.65 1.22 15.82
C PHE A 18 -9.20 0.69 17.15
N LYS A 19 -10.45 0.23 17.13
CA LYS A 19 -11.12 -0.43 18.27
C LYS A 19 -11.25 -1.91 18.00
N ARG A 20 -10.91 -2.74 18.99
CA ARG A 20 -11.03 -4.20 18.85
C ARG A 20 -12.51 -4.59 18.69
N ILE A 21 -12.79 -5.44 17.70
CA ILE A 21 -14.16 -5.91 17.42
C ILE A 21 -14.36 -7.40 17.70
N ARG A 22 -13.27 -8.12 18.00
CA ARG A 22 -13.27 -9.54 18.35
C ARG A 22 -12.32 -9.80 19.51
N ASP A 23 -12.79 -10.50 20.53
CA ASP A 23 -11.97 -10.84 21.69
C ASP A 23 -11.09 -12.07 21.45
N ASP A 24 -11.48 -12.93 20.51
CA ASP A 24 -10.78 -14.17 20.16
C ASP A 24 -9.67 -13.97 19.12
N LYS A 25 -9.73 -12.88 18.34
CA LYS A 25 -8.76 -12.56 17.28
C LYS A 25 -8.34 -11.10 17.34
N PRO A 26 -7.10 -10.75 16.97
CA PRO A 26 -6.67 -9.35 16.93
C PRO A 26 -7.20 -8.72 15.63
N VAL A 27 -8.51 -8.47 15.60
CA VAL A 27 -9.24 -7.77 14.54
C VAL A 27 -9.81 -6.50 15.13
N TYR A 28 -9.57 -5.39 14.44
CA TYR A 28 -9.91 -4.05 14.90
C TYR A 28 -10.58 -3.25 13.79
N TYR A 29 -11.40 -2.27 14.17
CA TYR A 29 -12.11 -1.39 13.25
C TYR A 29 -11.82 0.07 13.56
N ASN A 30 -11.56 0.86 12.51
CA ASN A 30 -11.41 2.30 12.57
C ASN A 30 -12.58 2.96 11.84
N GLN A 31 -13.44 3.65 12.58
CA GLN A 31 -14.63 4.31 12.05
C GLN A 31 -14.30 5.50 11.14
N LYS A 32 -13.25 6.27 11.46
CA LYS A 32 -12.85 7.45 10.68
C LYS A 32 -12.47 7.06 9.25
N HIS A 33 -11.75 5.95 9.12
CA HIS A 33 -11.25 5.47 7.84
C HIS A 33 -12.14 4.41 7.18
N ASN A 34 -13.25 4.03 7.84
CA ASN A 34 -14.03 2.83 7.51
C ASN A 34 -13.09 1.67 7.16
N ALA A 35 -12.28 1.22 8.12
CA ALA A 35 -11.22 0.26 7.84
C ALA A 35 -11.07 -0.80 8.93
N ILE A 36 -10.79 -2.03 8.53
CA ILE A 36 -10.55 -3.18 9.39
C ILE A 36 -9.06 -3.48 9.40
N LEU A 37 -8.44 -3.48 10.57
CA LEU A 37 -7.10 -4.02 10.78
C LEU A 37 -7.21 -5.48 11.22
N SER A 38 -6.67 -6.40 10.42
CA SER A 38 -6.50 -7.81 10.76
C SER A 38 -5.02 -8.10 10.95
N THR A 39 -4.65 -8.87 11.96
CA THR A 39 -3.25 -9.28 12.15
C THR A 39 -3.16 -10.67 12.78
N ASN A 40 -2.01 -11.32 12.67
CA ASN A 40 -1.68 -12.51 13.46
C ASN A 40 -0.42 -12.28 14.33
N GLY A 41 0.00 -11.01 14.45
CA GLY A 41 1.22 -10.56 15.09
C GLY A 41 2.48 -10.64 14.24
N TYR A 42 2.42 -11.25 13.05
CA TYR A 42 3.52 -11.30 12.07
C TYR A 42 3.18 -10.52 10.80
N ILE A 43 1.91 -10.58 10.40
CA ILE A 43 1.32 -9.92 9.24
C ILE A 43 0.24 -8.97 9.75
N ALA A 44 0.08 -7.82 9.11
CA ALA A 44 -0.98 -6.87 9.39
C ALA A 44 -1.62 -6.43 8.07
N GLU A 45 -2.94 -6.42 8.01
CA GLU A 45 -3.74 -6.07 6.85
C GLU A 45 -4.76 -5.00 7.23
N VAL A 46 -4.80 -3.90 6.50
CA VAL A 46 -5.83 -2.87 6.59
C VAL A 46 -6.76 -3.01 5.39
N ILE A 47 -8.03 -3.29 5.67
CA ILE A 47 -9.08 -3.49 4.68
C ILE A 47 -10.03 -2.32 4.78
N SER A 48 -10.14 -1.46 3.77
CA SER A 48 -11.15 -0.40 3.74
C SER A 48 -12.28 -0.78 2.80
N PRO A 49 -13.50 -1.05 3.32
CA PRO A 49 -14.68 -1.23 2.48
C PRO A 49 -15.04 0.13 1.87
N GLN A 50 -14.83 0.26 0.57
CA GLN A 50 -15.40 1.33 -0.24
C GLN A 50 -16.79 0.87 -0.71
N PRO A 51 -17.70 1.79 -1.12
CA PRO A 51 -19.09 1.46 -1.43
C PRO A 51 -19.29 0.36 -2.48
N TYR A 52 -18.27 0.04 -3.28
CA TYR A 52 -18.36 -0.98 -4.33
C TYR A 52 -17.23 -2.02 -4.31
N ASP A 53 -16.15 -1.82 -3.55
CA ASP A 53 -15.01 -2.73 -3.44
C ASP A 53 -14.24 -2.53 -2.13
N SER A 54 -13.45 -3.52 -1.71
CA SER A 54 -12.51 -3.36 -0.58
C SER A 54 -11.08 -3.20 -1.05
N VAL A 55 -10.38 -2.17 -0.53
CA VAL A 55 -8.94 -2.04 -0.70
C VAL A 55 -8.24 -2.77 0.44
N VAL A 56 -7.32 -3.69 0.11
CA VAL A 56 -6.54 -4.46 1.09
C VAL A 56 -5.07 -4.05 1.06
N ILE A 57 -4.53 -3.68 2.22
CA ILE A 57 -3.16 -3.21 2.41
C ILE A 57 -2.46 -4.07 3.48
N GLY A 58 -1.55 -5.00 3.12
CA GLY A 58 -0.84 -5.96 3.98
C GLY A 58 0.56 -5.59 4.55
N GLN A 59 1.22 -6.52 5.28
CA GLN A 59 2.62 -6.45 5.79
C GLN A 59 3.21 -7.85 6.05
N PRO A 60 4.55 -8.07 6.01
CA PRO A 60 5.49 -7.41 5.14
C PRO A 60 5.26 -7.99 3.74
N TYR A 61 4.93 -7.18 2.74
CA TYR A 61 4.68 -7.71 1.40
C TYR A 61 5.90 -8.48 0.91
N ILE A 62 5.69 -9.77 0.67
CA ILE A 62 6.55 -10.55 -0.18
C ILE A 62 5.96 -10.37 -1.57
N LEU A 63 6.75 -9.76 -2.44
CA LEU A 63 6.41 -9.56 -3.85
C LEU A 63 6.27 -10.96 -4.46
N ARG A 64 5.04 -11.43 -4.62
CA ARG A 64 4.75 -12.51 -5.56
C ARG A 64 4.08 -11.98 -6.82
N ASP A 65 3.16 -11.02 -6.72
CA ASP A 65 2.51 -10.43 -7.91
C ASP A 65 2.16 -8.94 -7.73
N GLY A 66 3.01 -8.20 -7.02
CA GLY A 66 3.00 -6.73 -6.97
C GLY A 66 2.55 -6.04 -5.69
N VAL A 67 3.09 -4.83 -5.48
CA VAL A 67 3.00 -3.91 -4.31
C VAL A 67 4.09 -4.07 -3.22
N CYS A 68 5.10 -3.20 -3.33
CA CYS A 68 5.49 -2.14 -2.39
C CYS A 68 5.72 -2.32 -0.86
N LYS A 69 6.91 -2.80 -0.48
CA LYS A 69 7.94 -2.17 0.40
C LYS A 69 8.82 -3.24 1.03
N LYS A 70 10.13 -2.98 1.04
CA LYS A 70 11.16 -3.75 1.73
C LYS A 70 11.02 -3.58 3.25
N VAL A 71 10.19 -4.40 3.90
CA VAL A 71 10.25 -4.56 5.36
C VAL A 71 11.40 -5.51 5.66
N THR A 72 12.56 -4.97 6.00
CA THR A 72 13.55 -5.76 6.73
C THR A 72 12.87 -6.19 8.03
N TYR A 73 12.75 -7.50 8.25
CA TYR A 73 12.04 -8.06 9.40
C TYR A 73 12.57 -7.47 10.72
N ARG A 74 11.86 -6.50 11.32
CA ARG A 74 12.30 -5.81 12.54
C ARG A 74 11.27 -6.07 13.63
N LYS A 75 11.63 -6.95 14.58
CA LYS A 75 10.82 -7.49 15.69
C LYS A 75 10.29 -6.45 16.73
N SER A 76 10.13 -5.17 16.39
CA SER A 76 9.75 -4.09 17.33
C SER A 76 8.32 -3.59 17.14
N THR A 77 7.65 -3.29 18.26
CA THR A 77 6.29 -2.72 18.32
C THR A 77 6.18 -1.32 17.74
N GLU A 78 7.25 -0.54 17.88
CA GLU A 78 7.30 0.82 17.33
C GLU A 78 7.23 0.80 15.81
N ASN A 79 7.77 -0.26 15.18
CA ASN A 79 7.71 -0.42 13.73
C ASN A 79 6.30 -0.78 13.28
N LEU A 80 5.63 -1.72 13.95
CA LEU A 80 4.24 -2.06 13.63
C LEU A 80 3.32 -0.83 13.73
N LYS A 81 3.51 0.00 14.76
CA LYS A 81 2.77 1.26 14.90
C LYS A 81 3.04 2.21 13.73
N ASN A 82 4.30 2.40 13.36
CA ASN A 82 4.69 3.25 12.24
C ASN A 82 4.16 2.71 10.91
N ASP A 83 4.16 1.39 10.74
CA ASP A 83 3.68 0.75 9.53
C ASP A 83 2.15 0.86 9.40
N ILE A 84 1.40 0.64 10.48
CA ILE A 84 -0.06 0.87 10.52
C ILE A 84 -0.36 2.33 10.17
N ARG A 85 0.41 3.28 10.72
CA ARG A 85 0.27 4.70 10.39
C ARG A 85 0.51 4.94 8.90
N ILE A 86 1.60 4.41 8.33
CA ILE A 86 1.92 4.54 6.91
C ILE A 86 0.83 3.90 6.02
N MET A 87 0.26 2.75 6.42
CA MET A 87 -0.87 2.11 5.72
C MET A 87 -2.10 3.02 5.72
N LEU A 88 -2.46 3.62 6.86
CA LEU A 88 -3.58 4.56 6.96
C LEU A 88 -3.35 5.85 6.14
N GLU A 89 -2.13 6.39 6.14
CA GLU A 89 -1.75 7.60 5.39
C GLU A 89 -1.76 7.41 3.86
N ASN A 90 -1.82 6.17 3.38
CA ASN A 90 -1.85 5.84 1.96
C ASN A 90 -3.15 5.16 1.52
N LEU A 91 -4.12 4.98 2.42
CA LEU A 91 -5.34 4.22 2.14
C LEU A 91 -6.13 4.74 0.92
N ASP A 92 -6.21 6.07 0.80
CA ASP A 92 -6.86 6.80 -0.28
C ASP A 92 -6.04 6.84 -1.59
N LYS A 93 -4.76 6.47 -1.50
CA LYS A 93 -3.81 6.38 -2.63
C LYS A 93 -3.79 4.99 -3.25
N PHE A 94 -4.66 4.08 -2.82
CA PHE A 94 -4.85 2.78 -3.42
C PHE A 94 -6.21 2.67 -4.11
N SER A 95 -6.24 1.93 -5.22
CA SER A 95 -7.47 1.45 -5.85
C SER A 95 -7.71 -0.02 -5.50
N SER A 96 -8.96 -0.47 -5.61
CA SER A 96 -9.33 -1.87 -5.36
C SER A 96 -8.64 -2.85 -6.33
N ASN A 97 -8.40 -2.42 -7.56
CA ASN A 97 -7.71 -3.19 -8.59
C ASN A 97 -6.17 -3.14 -8.51
N GLY A 98 -5.60 -2.62 -7.41
CA GLY A 98 -4.19 -2.73 -7.08
C GLY A 98 -3.26 -1.65 -7.64
N PHE A 99 -3.82 -0.51 -8.10
CA PHE A 99 -3.01 0.66 -8.42
C PHE A 99 -2.69 1.44 -7.15
N HIS A 100 -1.50 2.05 -7.14
CA HIS A 100 -1.04 2.92 -6.09
C HIS A 100 -0.62 4.28 -6.65
N GLN A 101 -1.03 5.36 -6.02
CA GLN A 101 -0.66 6.71 -6.43
C GLN A 101 0.81 7.00 -6.07
N MET A 102 1.59 7.35 -7.09
CA MET A 102 3.00 7.67 -6.98
C MET A 102 3.28 9.04 -7.60
N THR A 103 4.36 9.68 -7.14
CA THR A 103 4.76 11.00 -7.63
C THR A 103 6.03 10.86 -8.46
N VAL A 104 6.05 11.52 -9.62
CA VAL A 104 7.27 11.71 -10.41
C VAL A 104 8.20 12.63 -9.65
N THR A 105 9.34 12.12 -9.19
CA THR A 105 10.31 12.89 -8.42
C THR A 105 11.48 13.38 -9.26
N GLU A 106 11.83 12.64 -10.31
CA GLU A 106 12.95 12.98 -11.18
C GLU A 106 12.60 12.60 -12.62
N ARG A 107 13.06 13.42 -13.57
CA ARG A 107 12.99 13.15 -15.01
C ARG A 107 14.42 13.24 -15.57
N PHE A 108 14.83 12.22 -16.30
CA PHE A 108 16.14 12.14 -16.91
C PHE A 108 16.08 12.50 -18.39
N ASP A 109 17.17 13.07 -18.91
CA ASP A 109 17.29 13.45 -20.33
C ASP A 109 17.17 12.25 -21.28
N THR A 110 17.33 11.02 -20.78
CA THR A 110 17.17 9.77 -21.52
C THR A 110 15.71 9.39 -21.76
N GLY A 111 14.74 10.15 -21.25
CA GLY A 111 13.32 9.80 -21.30
C GLY A 111 12.89 8.82 -20.20
N LEU A 112 13.74 8.57 -19.20
CA LEU A 112 13.36 7.84 -17.99
C LEU A 112 12.76 8.81 -16.95
N ILE A 113 11.77 8.35 -16.19
CA ILE A 113 11.27 9.03 -15.01
C ILE A 113 11.41 8.14 -13.78
N LYS A 114 11.59 8.78 -12.63
CA LYS A 114 11.61 8.13 -11.32
C LYS A 114 10.31 8.43 -10.59
N LEU A 115 9.62 7.38 -10.17
CA LEU A 115 8.40 7.44 -9.38
C LEU A 115 8.69 7.02 -7.95
N SER A 116 8.14 7.75 -6.98
CA SER A 116 8.25 7.40 -5.57
C SER A 116 6.93 7.56 -4.81
N SER A 117 6.83 6.89 -3.68
CA SER A 117 5.77 7.09 -2.70
C SER A 117 6.29 6.72 -1.31
N SER A 118 5.66 7.20 -0.24
CA SER A 118 6.02 6.81 1.13
C SER A 118 5.78 5.32 1.41
N TYR A 119 4.91 4.71 0.60
CA TYR A 119 4.57 3.29 0.66
C TYR A 119 5.42 2.42 -0.26
N CYS A 120 5.63 2.83 -1.50
CA CYS A 120 6.29 2.04 -2.54
C CYS A 120 7.80 2.23 -2.63
N PRO A 121 8.58 1.20 -3.03
CA PRO A 121 9.93 1.43 -3.48
C PRO A 121 9.92 2.38 -4.68
N GLU A 122 11.03 3.08 -4.85
CA GLU A 122 11.26 3.86 -6.05
C GLU A 122 11.30 2.93 -7.26
N VAL A 123 10.67 3.36 -8.35
CA VAL A 123 10.64 2.63 -9.62
C VAL A 123 10.99 3.57 -10.76
N PHE A 124 11.60 3.02 -11.79
CA PHE A 124 11.97 3.75 -13.00
C PHE A 124 11.08 3.30 -14.14
N VAL A 125 10.61 4.27 -14.92
CA VAL A 125 9.71 4.03 -16.05
C VAL A 125 10.23 4.80 -17.24
N ASP A 126 10.23 4.15 -18.40
CA ASP A 126 10.52 4.81 -19.67
C ASP A 126 9.25 5.52 -20.16
N VAL A 127 9.35 6.84 -20.37
CA VAL A 127 8.23 7.69 -20.82
C VAL A 127 7.75 7.25 -22.20
N SER A 128 8.60 6.64 -23.03
CA SER A 128 8.16 6.09 -24.33
C SER A 128 7.12 4.97 -24.20
N ASN A 129 7.06 4.32 -23.03
CA ASN A 129 6.04 3.30 -22.73
C ASN A 129 4.75 3.92 -22.17
N LEU A 130 4.69 5.23 -21.98
CA LEU A 130 3.55 5.95 -21.43
C LEU A 130 2.83 6.72 -22.53
N ASN A 131 1.79 6.11 -23.08
CA ASN A 131 0.92 6.82 -24.01
C ASN A 131 0.24 7.99 -23.29
N ASP A 132 0.36 9.19 -23.83
CA ASP A 132 -0.31 10.42 -23.37
C ASP A 132 0.06 10.93 -21.97
N ILE A 133 1.13 10.42 -21.35
CA ILE A 133 1.63 10.91 -20.05
C ILE A 133 2.90 11.72 -20.27
N ASN A 134 2.87 13.00 -19.89
CA ASN A 134 4.04 13.86 -20.05
C ASN A 134 5.16 13.45 -19.09
N GLY A 135 4.87 13.00 -17.86
CA GLY A 135 5.85 12.57 -16.88
C GLY A 135 6.62 13.75 -16.27
N GLU A 136 5.93 14.84 -15.98
CA GLU A 136 6.53 16.04 -15.40
C GLU A 136 6.86 15.84 -13.92
N ILE A 137 7.90 16.50 -13.43
CA ILE A 137 8.26 16.43 -12.01
C ILE A 137 7.11 17.00 -11.18
N GLY A 138 6.67 16.25 -10.17
CA GLY A 138 5.52 16.57 -9.33
C GLY A 138 4.20 15.95 -9.81
N GLU A 139 4.15 15.38 -11.02
CA GLU A 139 2.97 14.70 -11.54
C GLU A 139 2.64 13.47 -10.68
N GLN A 140 1.34 13.27 -10.41
CA GLN A 140 0.84 12.12 -9.66
C GLN A 140 0.22 11.11 -10.62
N LEU A 141 0.77 9.90 -10.62
CA LEU A 141 0.38 8.81 -11.51
C LEU A 141 -0.09 7.62 -10.69
N TRP A 142 -1.17 6.98 -11.14
CA TRP A 142 -1.63 5.72 -10.56
C TRP A 142 -0.87 4.58 -11.21
N CYS A 143 -0.06 3.88 -10.43
CA CYS A 143 0.88 2.87 -10.93
C CYS A 143 0.54 1.50 -10.36
N LYS A 144 0.48 0.49 -11.22
CA LYS A 144 0.48 -0.91 -10.80
C LYS A 144 1.92 -1.41 -10.79
N ILE A 145 2.41 -1.81 -9.62
CA ILE A 145 3.80 -2.27 -9.45
C ILE A 145 3.80 -3.77 -9.26
N GLU A 146 4.51 -4.49 -10.11
CA GLU A 146 4.77 -5.92 -9.98
C GLU A 146 6.27 -6.18 -9.79
N VAL A 147 6.65 -7.45 -9.75
CA VAL A 147 8.04 -7.85 -9.64
C VAL A 147 8.42 -8.76 -10.78
N ASN A 148 9.53 -8.43 -11.42
CA ASN A 148 10.08 -9.25 -12.47
C ASN A 148 10.81 -10.49 -11.92
N GLU A 149 11.30 -11.33 -12.83
CA GLU A 149 12.04 -12.56 -12.53
C GLU A 149 13.27 -12.33 -11.62
N ASN A 150 13.86 -11.14 -11.67
CA ASN A 150 15.02 -10.73 -10.88
C ASN A 150 14.67 -10.14 -9.51
N ARG A 151 13.39 -10.22 -9.10
CA ARG A 151 12.88 -9.62 -7.87
C ARG A 151 12.94 -8.09 -7.83
N ALA A 152 13.10 -7.43 -8.98
CA ALA A 152 13.10 -5.98 -9.08
C ALA A 152 11.66 -5.45 -9.28
N PRO A 153 11.27 -4.36 -8.60
CA PRO A 153 9.97 -3.74 -8.80
C PRO A 153 9.90 -3.12 -10.19
N ILE A 154 8.84 -3.42 -10.92
CA ILE A 154 8.56 -2.88 -12.25
C ILE A 154 7.15 -2.32 -12.29
N VAL A 155 6.92 -1.31 -13.13
CA VAL A 155 5.57 -0.77 -13.36
C VAL A 155 4.94 -1.52 -14.53
N THR A 156 3.77 -2.12 -14.32
CA THR A 156 3.06 -2.92 -15.35
C THR A 156 1.88 -2.19 -15.97
N ALA A 157 1.35 -1.16 -15.28
CA ALA A 157 0.32 -0.27 -15.81
C ALA A 157 0.42 1.11 -15.16
N ILE A 158 0.09 2.16 -15.90
CA ILE A 158 0.02 3.54 -15.42
C ILE A 158 -1.25 4.20 -15.92
N GLU A 159 -1.92 4.94 -15.03
CA GLU A 159 -3.10 5.75 -15.32
C GLU A 159 -2.91 7.18 -14.77
N ILE A 160 -3.43 8.18 -15.49
CA ILE A 160 -3.39 9.60 -15.07
C ILE A 160 -4.44 9.95 -14.01
N SER A 161 -5.43 9.07 -13.82
CA SER A 161 -6.50 9.23 -12.85
C SER A 161 -6.74 7.92 -12.11
N LYS A 162 -7.39 7.97 -10.94
CA LYS A 162 -7.69 6.75 -10.18
C LYS A 162 -8.52 5.84 -11.10
N PRO A 163 -8.04 4.62 -11.42
CA PRO A 163 -8.77 3.73 -12.32
C PRO A 163 -10.18 3.53 -11.79
N SER A 164 -11.16 3.64 -12.68
CA SER A 164 -12.55 3.51 -12.28
C SER A 164 -12.81 2.11 -11.73
N GLU A 165 -13.40 2.04 -10.54
CA GLU A 165 -13.76 0.81 -9.83
C GLU A 165 -14.95 0.07 -10.48
N TYR A 166 -15.37 0.48 -11.68
CA TYR A 166 -16.37 -0.24 -12.45
C TYR A 166 -15.76 -1.55 -12.92
N LEU A 167 -16.15 -2.61 -12.19
CA LEU A 167 -16.18 -3.97 -12.67
C LEU A 167 -16.41 -4.00 -14.18
N ASN A 168 -15.50 -4.66 -14.89
CA ASN A 168 -15.90 -5.41 -16.09
C ASN A 168 -16.99 -6.42 -15.66
N LEU A 169 -18.23 -5.94 -15.52
CA LEU A 169 -19.43 -6.75 -15.57
C LEU A 169 -19.66 -7.02 -17.05
N ILE A 170 -18.91 -7.97 -17.61
CA ILE A 170 -19.25 -8.65 -18.86
C ILE A 170 -19.29 -10.14 -18.57
#